data_AF-A0A075FRA5-F1
#
_entry.id   AF-A0A075FRA5-F1
#
_cell.length_a   1.000
_cell.length_b   1.000
_cell.length_c   1.000
_cell.angle_alpha   90.00
_cell.angle_beta   90.00
_cell.angle_gamma   90.00
#
_symmetry.space_group_name_H-M   'P 1'
#
loop_
_entity.id
_entity.type
_entity.pdbx_description
1 polymer ?
#
loop_
_entity_poly.entity_id
_entity_poly.type
_entity_poly.pdbx_seq_one_letter_code
_entity_poly.pdbx_strand_id
1 'polypeptide(L)'
;MIIAPTGSGKTECVVIPTFSQIKETKKQGKIKALYITPLRALNRDVFRRIIRYAELEDLTIQVRHGDTPQSVRKKSQIHHLMY
;
A
#
# COMPACT_ATOMS: atom_id res chain seq x y z
N MET A 1 -13.14 -13.24 -3.68
CA MET A 1 -12.40 -13.95 -2.61
C MET A 1 -11.43 -14.90 -3.29
N ILE A 2 -10.12 -14.81 -3.01
CA ILE A 2 -9.09 -15.68 -3.61
C ILE A 2 -8.60 -16.65 -2.55
N ILE A 3 -8.78 -17.95 -2.76
CA ILE A 3 -8.30 -19.02 -1.88
C ILE A 3 -7.24 -19.81 -2.64
N ALA A 4 -6.02 -19.84 -2.12
CA ALA A 4 -4.91 -20.60 -2.69
C ALA A 4 -3.81 -20.84 -1.63
N PRO A 5 -2.88 -21.80 -1.82
CA PRO A 5 -1.75 -22.05 -0.90
C PRO A 5 -0.72 -20.91 -0.83
N THR A 6 -0.01 -20.72 0.28
CA THR A 6 1.06 -19.70 0.39
C THR A 6 2.10 -19.86 -0.73
N GLY A 7 2.62 -18.76 -1.27
CA GLY A 7 3.55 -18.78 -2.41
C GLY A 7 2.89 -18.84 -3.79
N SER A 8 1.57 -19.03 -3.88
CA SER A 8 0.83 -19.10 -5.15
C SER A 8 0.60 -17.76 -5.88
N GLY A 9 1.28 -16.68 -5.48
CA GLY A 9 1.10 -15.36 -6.11
C GLY A 9 -0.21 -14.62 -5.78
N LYS A 10 -0.90 -14.95 -4.67
CA LYS A 10 -2.16 -14.28 -4.27
C LYS A 10 -2.00 -12.77 -4.09
N THR A 11 -0.85 -12.33 -3.58
CA THR A 11 -0.59 -10.91 -3.35
C THR A 11 -0.62 -10.16 -4.67
N GLU A 12 0.12 -10.65 -5.66
CA GLU A 12 0.23 -10.07 -7.00
C GLU A 12 -1.12 -10.10 -7.73
N CYS A 13 -1.85 -11.20 -7.61
CA CYS A 13 -3.18 -11.36 -8.21
C CYS A 13 -4.21 -10.33 -7.70
N VAL A 14 -4.06 -9.82 -6.48
CA VAL A 14 -4.92 -8.76 -5.95
C VAL A 14 -4.36 -7.38 -6.24
N VAL A 15 -3.05 -7.17 -6.03
CA VAL A 15 -2.42 -5.84 -6.05
C VAL A 15 -2.42 -5.23 -7.45
N ILE A 16 -1.96 -5.98 -8.46
CA ILE A 16 -1.80 -5.49 -9.83
C ILE A 16 -3.13 -4.99 -10.42
N PRO A 17 -4.23 -5.78 -10.43
CA PRO A 17 -5.50 -5.30 -10.98
C PRO A 17 -6.12 -4.18 -10.12
N THR A 18 -5.85 -4.15 -8.82
CA THR A 18 -6.29 -3.03 -7.96
C THR A 18 -5.62 -1.73 -8.39
N PHE A 19 -4.33 -1.75 -8.70
CA PHE A 19 -3.59 -0.57 -9.14
C PHE A 19 -4.05 -0.06 -10.50
N SER A 20 -4.29 -0.97 -11.45
CA SER A 20 -4.88 -0.61 -12.74
C SER A 20 -6.22 0.13 -12.58
N GLN A 21 -7.11 -0.37 -11.70
CA GLN A 21 -8.40 0.28 -11.42
C GLN A 21 -8.25 1.64 -10.74
N ILE A 22 -7.27 1.79 -9.85
CA ILE A 22 -6.97 3.07 -9.19
C ILE A 22 -6.51 4.10 -10.20
N LYS A 23 -5.63 3.70 -11.13
CA LYS A 23 -5.08 4.56 -12.19
C LYS A 23 -6.18 5.12 -13.12
N GLU A 24 -7.17 4.30 -13.44
CA GLU A 24 -8.32 4.73 -14.26
C GLU A 24 -9.27 5.69 -13.52
N THR A 25 -9.16 5.79 -12.20
CA THR A 25 -10.07 6.61 -11.39
C THR A 25 -9.65 8.09 -11.38
N LYS A 26 -10.35 8.94 -12.14
CA LYS A 26 -10.09 10.41 -12.25
C LYS A 26 -10.27 11.24 -10.97
N LYS A 27 -10.77 10.66 -9.87
CA LYS A 27 -11.06 11.39 -8.61
C LYS A 27 -9.79 11.52 -7.76
N GLN A 28 -9.10 12.65 -7.84
CA GLN A 28 -7.93 12.96 -7.01
C GLN A 28 -8.30 13.18 -5.53
N GLY A 29 -7.31 13.08 -4.63
CA GLY A 29 -7.43 13.49 -3.22
C GLY A 29 -8.22 12.56 -2.28
N LYS A 30 -8.55 11.33 -2.69
CA LYS A 30 -9.25 10.34 -1.85
C LYS A 30 -8.43 9.05 -1.70
N ILE A 31 -8.54 8.40 -0.54
CA ILE A 31 -8.01 7.05 -0.34
C ILE A 31 -8.73 6.10 -1.29
N LYS A 32 -7.97 5.29 -2.05
CA LYS A 32 -8.51 4.38 -3.07
C LYS A 32 -8.40 2.91 -2.70
N ALA A 33 -7.46 2.56 -1.83
CA ALA A 33 -7.29 1.21 -1.32
C ALA A 33 -6.75 1.26 0.11
N LEU A 34 -7.13 0.24 0.90
CA LEU A 34 -6.61 -0.01 2.24
C LEU A 34 -6.16 -1.46 2.29
N TYR A 35 -4.86 -1.68 2.52
CA TYR A 35 -4.29 -3.01 2.64
C TYR A 35 -4.04 -3.34 4.12
N ILE A 36 -4.69 -4.39 4.62
CA ILE A 36 -4.63 -4.80 6.04
C ILE A 36 -3.95 -6.16 6.12
N THR A 37 -2.92 -6.29 6.97
CA THR A 37 -2.23 -7.57 7.23
C THR A 37 -2.21 -7.90 8.71
N PRO A 38 -2.30 -9.20 9.08
CA PRO A 38 -2.30 -9.61 10.48
C PRO A 38 -0.91 -9.64 11.13
N LEU A 39 0.17 -9.72 10.34
CA LEU A 39 1.54 -9.88 10.85
C LEU A 39 2.47 -8.76 10.34
N ARG A 40 3.20 -8.14 11.26
CA ARG A 40 4.18 -7.08 10.95
C ARG A 40 5.28 -7.53 10.00
N ALA A 41 5.80 -8.76 10.19
CA ALA A 41 6.85 -9.31 9.34
C ALA A 41 6.40 -9.44 7.88
N LEU A 42 5.16 -9.90 7.67
CA LEU A 42 4.56 -10.01 6.34
C LEU A 42 4.32 -8.64 5.71
N ASN A 43 3.97 -7.65 6.54
CA ASN A 43 3.72 -6.29 6.08
C ASN A 43 4.93 -5.70 5.34
N ARG A 44 6.16 -5.88 5.86
CA ARG A 44 7.37 -5.30 5.24
C ARG A 44 7.65 -5.86 3.85
N ASP A 45 7.53 -7.17 3.67
CA ASP A 45 7.85 -7.82 2.40
C ASP A 45 6.80 -7.52 1.34
N VAL A 46 5.51 -7.55 1.72
CA VAL A 46 4.42 -7.17 0.83
C VAL A 46 4.52 -5.69 0.45
N PHE A 47 4.84 -4.84 1.42
CA PHE A 47 4.99 -3.40 1.22
C PHE A 47 6.05 -3.05 0.17
N ARG A 48 7.24 -3.68 0.23
CA ARG A 48 8.29 -3.49 -0.78
C ARG A 48 7.79 -3.83 -2.19
N ARG A 49 7.00 -4.89 -2.33
CA ARG A 49 6.42 -5.29 -3.63
C ARG A 49 5.35 -4.31 -4.11
N ILE A 50 4.49 -3.85 -3.20
CA ILE A 50 3.44 -2.86 -3.48
C ILE A 50 4.06 -1.55 -3.99
N ILE A 51 5.15 -1.05 -3.37
CA ILE A 51 5.87 0.14 -3.87
C ILE A 51 6.31 -0.08 -5.31
N ARG A 52 7.03 -1.17 -5.55
CA ARG A 52 7.54 -1.49 -6.88
C ARG A 52 6.44 -1.54 -7.95
N TYR A 53 5.28 -2.14 -7.64
CA TYR A 53 4.18 -2.22 -8.60
C TYR A 53 3.51 -0.86 -8.86
N ALA A 54 3.48 0.03 -7.87
CA ALA A 54 2.92 1.36 -8.08
C ALA A 54 3.85 2.24 -8.90
N GLU A 55 5.17 2.15 -8.67
CA GLU A 55 6.16 2.82 -9.52
C GLU A 55 6.02 2.39 -10.98
N LEU A 56 5.86 1.08 -11.23
CA LEU A 56 5.63 0.55 -12.57
C LEU A 56 4.33 1.07 -13.21
N GLU A 57 3.33 1.40 -12.39
CA GLU A 57 2.04 1.92 -12.84
C GLU A 57 1.93 3.45 -12.82
N ASP A 58 3.01 4.16 -12.49
CA ASP A 58 3.06 5.62 -12.33
C ASP A 58 2.08 6.14 -11.26
N LEU A 59 1.97 5.41 -10.15
CA LEU A 59 1.12 5.73 -9.00
C LEU A 59 1.93 6.24 -7.82
N THR A 60 1.47 7.31 -7.17
CA THR A 60 2.04 7.78 -5.90
C THR A 60 1.44 7.04 -4.72
N ILE A 61 2.28 6.38 -3.91
CA ILE A 61 1.87 5.72 -2.66
C ILE A 61 2.22 6.59 -1.44
N GLN A 62 1.30 6.64 -0.48
CA GLN A 62 1.59 7.14 0.87
C GLN A 62 1.39 6.04 1.91
N VAL A 63 2.26 6.03 2.91
CA VAL A 63 2.43 4.89 3.81
C VAL A 63 2.28 5.38 5.24
N ARG A 64 1.34 4.79 5.97
CA ARG A 64 1.10 5.11 7.37
C ARG A 64 1.33 3.86 8.21
N HIS A 65 2.37 3.91 9.05
CA HIS A 65 2.66 2.86 10.00
C HIS A 65 1.87 3.09 11.29
N GLY A 66 1.22 2.04 11.80
CA GLY A 66 0.51 2.06 13.09
C GLY A 66 1.43 2.19 14.32
N ASP A 67 2.74 2.04 14.14
CA ASP A 67 3.77 2.24 15.18
C ASP A 67 4.28 3.69 15.24
N THR A 68 3.48 4.67 14.82
CA THR A 68 3.85 6.08 15.00
C THR A 68 3.64 6.46 16.47
N PRO A 69 4.68 6.78 17.26
CA PRO A 69 4.50 7.18 18.66
C PRO A 69 3.56 8.39 18.73
N GLN A 70 2.72 8.44 19.75
CA GLN A 70 1.68 9.47 19.91
C GLN A 70 2.25 10.90 19.84
N SER A 71 3.54 11.08 20.13
CA SER A 71 4.30 12.34 20.02
C SER A 71 4.48 12.85 18.58
N VAL A 72 4.46 11.99 17.56
CA VAL A 72 4.60 12.38 16.14
C VAL A 72 3.23 12.73 15.52
N ARG A 73 2.12 12.32 16.15
CA ARG A 73 0.74 12.58 15.70
C ARG A 73 0.39 14.07 15.64
N LYS A 74 1.13 14.93 16.35
CA LYS A 74 0.89 16.39 16.38
C LYS A 74 1.70 17.19 15.34
N LYS A 75 2.70 16.58 14.67
CA LYS A 75 3.54 17.25 13.65
C LYS A 75 3.32 16.77 12.21
N SER A 76 2.63 15.66 11.99
CA SER A 76 2.42 15.11 10.64
C SER A 76 1.24 15.75 9.88
N GLN A 77 1.19 17.08 9.82
CA GLN A 77 0.44 17.78 8.77
C GLN A 77 1.24 17.89 7.48
N ILE A 78 2.58 17.83 7.52
CA ILE A 78 3.42 17.90 6.32
C ILE A 78 4.71 17.13 6.61
N HIS A 79 4.75 15.84 6.34
CA HIS A 79 6.04 15.17 6.17
C HIS A 79 5.94 14.09 5.10
N HIS A 80 6.29 14.55 3.90
CA HIS A 80 6.75 13.78 2.76
C HIS A 80 7.88 12.85 3.25
N LEU A 81 7.62 11.55 3.34
CA LEU A 81 8.68 10.58 3.54
C LEU A 81 9.13 10.10 2.16
N MET A 82 10.26 10.66 1.74
CA MET A 82 11.15 10.07 0.76
C MET A 82 11.64 8.72 1.28
N TYR A 83 11.40 7.68 0.49
CA TYR A 83 12.36 6.65 0.10
C TYR A 83 12.00 6.22 -1.31
#